data_AF-A0A9R0Z9A1-F1
#
_entry.id   AF-A0A9R0Z9A1-F1
#
_cell.length_a   1.000
_cell.length_b   1.000
_cell.length_c   1.000
_cell.angle_alpha   90.00
_cell.angle_beta   90.00
_cell.angle_gamma   90.00
#
_symmetry.space_group_name_H-M   'P 1'
#
loop_
_entity.id
_entity.type
_entity.pdbx_description
1 polymer ?
#
loop_
_entity_poly.entity_id
_entity_poly.type
_entity_poly.pdbx_seq_one_letter_code
_entity_poly.pdbx_strand_id
1 'polypeptide(L)'
;MVLVQIPMYNEREVYKLSIGAACGLSWPSDRVIVQVLDDSTDPTIKDLVELECKIWAKKGKNVKYEVRNNREGYKAGALKEGMLHAYVQQCDFLAVFDADFQPEPDFLMRTIPYLARNPQIALVQARWEFGKPGNQ
;
A
#
# COMPACT_ATOMS: atom_id res chain seq x y z
N MET A 1 -7.85 -3.76 12.43
CA MET A 1 -7.89 -3.05 11.12
C MET A 1 -6.92 -3.69 10.12
N VAL A 2 -6.88 -3.26 8.85
CA VAL A 2 -5.90 -3.71 7.85
C VAL A 2 -4.98 -2.55 7.48
N LEU A 3 -3.66 -2.77 7.54
CA LEU A 3 -2.65 -1.89 6.97
C LEU A 3 -2.34 -2.37 5.54
N VAL A 4 -2.33 -1.45 4.58
CA VAL A 4 -1.91 -1.69 3.20
C VAL A 4 -0.63 -0.90 2.95
N GLN A 5 0.51 -1.57 2.78
CA GLN A 5 1.79 -0.94 2.49
C GLN A 5 2.09 -0.94 0.98
N ILE A 6 2.52 0.21 0.48
CA ILE A 6 2.99 0.40 -0.89
C ILE A 6 4.37 1.07 -0.84
N PRO A 7 5.48 0.31 -0.89
CA PRO A 7 6.81 0.88 -1.00
C PRO A 7 7.06 1.42 -2.41
N MET A 8 7.55 2.66 -2.49
CA MET A 8 7.83 3.40 -3.72
C MET A 8 9.28 3.88 -3.76
N TYR A 9 9.87 3.82 -4.94
CA TYR A 9 11.14 4.39 -5.35
C TYR A 9 11.13 4.85 -6.84
N ASN A 10 10.90 6.14 -7.06
CA ASN A 10 10.91 6.84 -8.36
C ASN A 10 9.89 6.33 -9.40
N GLU A 11 8.73 5.80 -9.00
CA GLU A 11 7.72 5.24 -9.93
C GLU A 11 6.79 6.30 -10.54
N ARG A 12 7.33 7.10 -11.47
CA ARG A 12 6.58 8.15 -12.16
C ARG A 12 5.33 7.66 -12.90
N GLU A 13 5.38 6.49 -13.52
CA GLU A 13 4.34 6.02 -14.43
C GLU A 13 3.18 5.29 -13.71
N VAL A 14 3.45 4.68 -12.56
CA VAL A 14 2.51 3.75 -11.91
C VAL A 14 2.00 4.22 -10.56
N TYR A 15 2.59 5.25 -9.95
CA TYR A 15 2.20 5.68 -8.59
C TYR A 15 0.70 5.98 -8.46
N LYS A 16 0.10 6.67 -9.44
CA LYS A 16 -1.35 6.99 -9.42
C LYS A 16 -2.21 5.73 -9.44
N LEU A 17 -1.84 4.78 -10.30
CA LEU A 17 -2.60 3.54 -10.49
C LEU A 17 -2.50 2.68 -9.23
N SER A 18 -1.30 2.54 -8.66
CA SER A 18 -1.08 1.73 -7.46
C SER A 18 -1.77 2.32 -6.22
N ILE A 19 -1.59 3.62 -5.96
CA ILE A 19 -2.29 4.31 -4.84
C ILE A 19 -3.80 4.26 -5.04
N GLY A 20 -4.26 4.47 -6.28
CA GLY A 20 -5.68 4.41 -6.62
C GLY A 20 -6.28 3.03 -6.38
N ALA A 21 -5.61 1.97 -6.82
CA ALA A 21 -6.06 0.60 -6.61
C ALA A 21 -6.10 0.23 -5.12
N ALA A 22 -5.07 0.59 -4.35
CA ALA A 22 -5.05 0.36 -2.91
C ALA A 22 -6.15 1.14 -2.16
N CYS A 23 -6.40 2.40 -2.55
CA CYS A 23 -7.51 3.18 -2.00
C CYS A 23 -8.90 2.69 -2.46
N GLY A 24 -8.95 1.95 -3.57
CA GLY A 24 -10.13 1.34 -4.16
C GLY A 24 -10.51 -0.03 -3.59
N LEU A 25 -9.69 -0.59 -2.68
CA LEU A 25 -10.00 -1.86 -2.04
C LEU A 25 -11.37 -1.81 -1.32
N SER A 26 -12.19 -2.82 -1.61
CA SER A 26 -13.50 -3.03 -1.03
C SER A 26 -13.34 -3.59 0.38
N TRP A 27 -13.30 -2.69 1.35
CA TRP A 27 -13.26 -2.96 2.78
C TRP A 27 -13.86 -1.76 3.51
N PRO A 28 -14.42 -1.93 4.73
CA PRO A 28 -14.90 -0.79 5.50
C PRO A 28 -13.81 0.29 5.60
N SER A 29 -14.13 1.51 5.16
CA SER A 29 -13.15 2.59 4.96
C SER A 29 -12.52 3.07 6.27
N ASP A 30 -13.22 2.91 7.38
CA ASP A 30 -12.76 3.13 8.74
C ASP A 30 -11.84 2.01 9.27
N ARG A 31 -11.67 0.92 8.51
CA ARG A 31 -10.87 -0.26 8.89
C ARG A 31 -9.69 -0.54 7.97
N VAL A 32 -9.36 0.37 7.05
CA VAL A 32 -8.14 0.32 6.23
C VAL A 32 -7.29 1.55 6.46
N ILE A 33 -5.97 1.35 6.50
CA ILE A 33 -4.98 2.40 6.39
C ILE A 33 -4.12 2.09 5.17
N VAL A 34 -4.01 3.02 4.23
CA VAL A 34 -3.07 2.90 3.10
C VAL A 34 -1.82 3.68 3.48
N GLN A 35 -0.68 3.01 3.59
CA GLN A 35 0.62 3.56 3.92
C GLN A 35 1.52 3.51 2.68
N VAL A 36 1.77 4.67 2.09
CA VAL A 36 2.71 4.87 0.99
C VAL A 36 4.08 5.20 1.60
N LEU A 37 5.06 4.35 1.35
CA LEU A 37 6.42 4.46 1.88
C LEU A 37 7.33 4.92 0.75
N ASP A 38 7.63 6.21 0.67
CA ASP A 38 8.30 6.81 -0.47
C ASP A 38 9.80 7.11 -0.22
N ASP A 39 10.64 6.21 -0.73
CA ASP A 39 12.10 6.30 -0.73
C ASP A 39 12.66 7.06 -1.95
N SER A 40 11.79 7.65 -2.79
CA SER A 40 12.19 8.36 -4.00
C SER A 40 13.23 9.45 -3.73
N THR A 41 14.17 9.56 -4.66
CA THR A 41 15.25 10.56 -4.64
C THR A 41 15.00 11.68 -5.64
N ASP A 42 14.10 11.48 -6.61
CA ASP A 42 13.66 12.53 -7.52
C ASP A 42 12.61 13.42 -6.82
N PRO A 43 12.90 14.72 -6.57
CA PRO A 43 11.98 15.61 -5.89
C PRO A 43 10.64 15.79 -6.62
N THR A 44 10.65 15.77 -7.95
CA THR A 44 9.44 15.90 -8.76
C THR A 44 8.52 14.71 -8.55
N ILE A 45 9.09 13.50 -8.46
CA ILE A 45 8.31 12.29 -8.22
C ILE A 45 7.75 12.29 -6.79
N LYS A 46 8.54 12.68 -5.79
CA LYS A 46 8.06 12.82 -4.41
C LYS A 46 6.85 13.76 -4.32
N ASP A 47 6.93 14.93 -4.95
CA ASP A 47 5.83 15.90 -4.96
C ASP A 47 4.56 15.33 -5.60
N LEU A 48 4.72 14.54 -6.67
CA LEU A 48 3.62 13.87 -7.36
C LEU A 48 2.96 12.80 -6.50
N VAL A 49 3.75 11.95 -5.82
CA VAL A 49 3.26 10.89 -4.93
C VAL A 49 2.54 11.49 -3.72
N GLU A 50 3.13 12.51 -3.09
CA GLU A 50 2.53 13.19 -1.95
C GLU A 50 1.20 13.86 -2.34
N LEU A 51 1.15 14.50 -3.52
CA LEU A 51 -0.06 15.13 -4.02
C LEU A 51 -1.18 14.10 -4.23
N GLU A 52 -0.89 12.94 -4.80
CA GLU A 52 -1.88 11.88 -5.00
C GLU A 52 -2.40 11.35 -3.65
N CYS A 53 -1.52 11.15 -2.66
CA CYS A 53 -1.93 10.80 -1.30
C CYS A 53 -2.88 11.84 -0.71
N LYS A 54 -2.59 13.14 -0.89
CA LYS A 54 -3.46 14.24 -0.45
C LYS A 54 -4.82 14.24 -1.16
N ILE A 55 -4.86 13.90 -2.45
CA ILE A 55 -6.11 13.80 -3.22
C ILE A 55 -7.01 12.70 -2.63
N TRP A 56 -6.46 11.52 -2.36
CA TRP A 56 -7.23 10.41 -1.76
C TRP A 56 -7.63 10.68 -0.32
N ALA A 57 -6.78 11.34 0.46
CA ALA A 57 -7.13 11.80 1.80
C ALA A 57 -8.34 12.76 1.78
N LYS A 58 -8.39 13.71 0.84
CA LYS A 58 -9.55 14.61 0.64
C LYS A 58 -10.83 13.86 0.23
N LYS A 59 -10.72 12.69 -0.40
CA LYS A 59 -11.85 11.81 -0.72
C LYS A 59 -12.30 10.94 0.48
N GLY A 60 -11.74 11.18 1.68
CA GLY A 60 -12.10 10.47 2.90
C GLY A 60 -11.39 9.13 3.09
N LYS A 61 -10.35 8.83 2.30
CA LYS A 61 -9.52 7.63 2.52
C LYS A 61 -8.45 7.90 3.57
N ASN A 62 -8.16 6.91 4.41
CA ASN A 62 -7.10 7.01 5.42
C ASN A 62 -5.74 6.67 4.78
N VAL A 63 -5.12 7.67 4.16
CA VAL A 63 -3.81 7.55 3.50
C VAL A 63 -2.73 8.20 4.34
N LYS A 64 -1.60 7.51 4.51
CA LYS A 64 -0.39 7.97 5.18
C LYS A 64 0.74 7.97 4.18
N TYR A 65 1.35 9.13 3.96
CA TYR A 65 2.53 9.28 3.14
C TYR A 65 3.72 9.44 4.08
N GLU A 66 4.63 8.48 4.05
CA GLU A 66 5.79 8.43 4.93
C GLU A 66 7.06 8.43 4.10
N VAL A 67 8.05 9.20 4.54
CA VAL A 67 9.36 9.30 3.93
C VAL A 67 10.41 9.08 5.01
N ARG A 68 11.55 8.51 4.65
CA ARG A 68 12.68 8.33 5.55
C ARG A 68 13.95 8.95 5.00
N ASN A 69 14.89 9.23 5.90
CA ASN A 69 16.12 9.97 5.59
C ASN A 69 17.29 9.06 5.19
N ASN A 70 17.12 7.74 5.22
CA ASN A 70 18.12 6.75 4.83
C ASN A 70 17.44 5.64 4.02
N ARG A 71 18.23 4.92 3.21
CA ARG A 71 17.73 3.79 2.41
C ARG A 71 18.30 2.45 2.87
N GLU A 72 18.68 2.35 4.14
CA GLU A 72 19.20 1.10 4.69
C GLU A 72 18.15 -0.01 4.59
N GLY A 73 18.58 -1.19 4.15
CA GLY A 73 17.68 -2.32 3.91
C GLY A 73 16.72 -2.15 2.72
N TYR A 74 16.84 -1.07 1.93
CA TYR A 74 16.02 -0.79 0.75
C TYR A 74 14.52 -1.00 1.05
N LYS A 75 13.80 -1.71 0.17
CA LYS A 75 12.38 -2.05 0.35
C LYS A 75 12.06 -2.70 1.69
N ALA A 76 12.87 -3.67 2.13
CA ALA A 76 12.65 -4.36 3.40
C ALA A 76 12.82 -3.42 4.61
N GLY A 77 13.77 -2.49 4.51
CA GLY A 77 13.97 -1.43 5.51
C GLY A 77 12.78 -0.47 5.55
N ALA A 78 12.28 -0.04 4.38
CA ALA A 78 11.12 0.84 4.30
C ALA A 78 9.88 0.19 4.92
N LEU A 79 9.60 -1.07 4.58
CA LEU A 79 8.48 -1.84 5.16
C LEU A 79 8.60 -1.95 6.69
N LYS A 80 9.81 -2.27 7.18
CA LYS A 80 10.09 -2.39 8.62
C LYS A 80 9.89 -1.06 9.35
N GLU A 81 10.40 0.04 8.80
CA GLU A 81 10.25 1.37 9.39
C GLU A 81 8.79 1.83 9.38
N GLY A 82 8.07 1.54 8.30
CA GLY A 82 6.63 1.77 8.19
C GLY A 82 5.82 1.11 9.32
N MET A 83 6.26 -0.04 9.82
CA MET A 83 5.61 -0.72 10.95
C MET A 83 5.82 -0.02 12.31
N LEU A 84 6.76 0.92 12.43
CA LEU A 84 7.06 1.60 13.70
C LEU A 84 6.11 2.75 14.03
N HIS A 85 5.31 3.22 13.06
CA HIS A 85 4.38 4.31 13.29
C HIS A 85 3.26 3.90 14.26
N ALA A 86 2.93 4.78 15.20
CA ALA A 86 1.96 4.47 16.28
C ALA A 86 0.59 4.01 15.76
N TYR A 87 0.13 4.56 14.63
CA TYR A 87 -1.15 4.17 14.02
C TYR A 87 -1.15 2.77 13.42
N VAL A 88 -0.02 2.07 13.35
CA VAL A 88 0.04 0.68 12.88
C VAL A 88 -0.40 -0.29 13.97
N GLN A 89 -0.28 0.08 15.25
CA GLN A 89 -0.60 -0.79 16.39
C GLN A 89 -2.08 -1.20 16.48
N GLN A 90 -2.98 -0.49 15.78
CA GLN A 90 -4.41 -0.83 15.67
C GLN A 90 -4.73 -1.78 14.48
N CYS A 91 -3.72 -2.15 13.69
CA CYS A 91 -3.87 -3.05 12.55
C CYS A 91 -3.60 -4.49 12.98
N ASP A 92 -4.52 -5.39 12.64
CA ASP A 92 -4.42 -6.82 12.92
C ASP A 92 -3.76 -7.57 11.74
N PHE A 93 -3.84 -7.00 10.54
CA PHE A 93 -3.35 -7.58 9.31
C PHE A 93 -2.55 -6.57 8.50
N LEU A 94 -1.56 -7.07 7.77
CA LEU A 94 -0.75 -6.32 6.81
C LEU A 94 -0.92 -6.94 5.42
N ALA A 95 -1.26 -6.09 4.44
CA ALA A 95 -1.16 -6.40 3.02
C ALA A 95 -0.03 -5.56 2.43
N VAL A 96 0.82 -6.16 1.60
CA VAL A 96 1.93 -5.47 0.93
C VAL A 96 1.75 -5.61 -0.57
N PHE A 97 1.81 -4.48 -1.28
CA PHE A 97 1.75 -4.43 -2.74
C PHE A 97 2.94 -3.65 -3.28
N ASP A 98 3.54 -4.13 -4.36
CA ASP A 98 4.59 -3.40 -5.06
C ASP A 98 4.01 -2.17 -5.77
N ALA A 99 4.84 -1.15 -6.03
CA ALA A 99 4.40 0.12 -6.61
C ALA A 99 3.80 0.02 -8.02
N ASP A 100 4.01 -1.08 -8.72
CA ASP A 100 3.42 -1.38 -10.04
C ASP A 100 2.19 -2.30 -9.95
N PHE A 101 1.84 -2.77 -8.74
CA PHE A 101 0.73 -3.68 -8.55
C PHE A 101 -0.59 -2.93 -8.34
N GLN A 102 -1.64 -3.45 -8.99
CA GLN A 102 -3.00 -2.92 -8.92
C GLN A 102 -3.90 -4.06 -8.42
N PRO A 103 -4.09 -4.20 -7.09
CA PRO A 103 -4.94 -5.26 -6.57
C PRO A 103 -6.39 -5.07 -7.02
N GLU A 104 -7.06 -6.18 -7.33
CA GLU A 104 -8.50 -6.18 -7.55
C GLU A 104 -9.25 -5.66 -6.31
N PRO A 105 -10.37 -4.94 -6.46
CA PRO A 105 -11.08 -4.34 -5.33
C PRO A 105 -11.43 -5.34 -4.23
N ASP A 106 -11.73 -6.58 -4.58
CA ASP A 106 -12.15 -7.62 -3.64
C ASP A 106 -10.98 -8.35 -2.93
N PHE A 107 -9.73 -7.96 -3.18
CA PHE A 107 -8.53 -8.66 -2.70
C PHE A 107 -8.57 -8.93 -1.18
N LEU A 108 -8.85 -7.91 -0.37
CA LEU A 108 -8.90 -8.06 1.09
C LEU A 108 -10.04 -9.00 1.53
N MET A 109 -11.21 -8.89 0.90
CA MET A 109 -12.35 -9.77 1.17
C MET A 109 -12.05 -11.24 0.86
N ARG A 110 -11.19 -11.48 -0.14
CA ARG A 110 -10.78 -12.84 -0.52
C ARG A 110 -9.64 -13.39 0.32
N THR A 111 -8.76 -12.55 0.85
CA THR A 111 -7.52 -12.99 1.53
C THR A 111 -7.63 -13.00 3.05
N ILE A 112 -8.14 -11.92 3.66
CA ILE A 112 -8.20 -11.74 5.12
C ILE A 112 -8.98 -12.85 5.83
N PRO A 113 -10.10 -13.39 5.31
CA PRO A 113 -10.83 -14.46 6.00
C PRO A 113 -10.00 -15.73 6.26
N TYR A 114 -9.01 -16.06 5.43
CA TYR A 114 -8.15 -17.22 5.66
C TYR A 114 -7.27 -17.03 6.92
N LEU A 115 -6.72 -15.82 7.11
CA LEU A 115 -5.94 -15.47 8.29
C LEU A 115 -6.83 -15.37 9.54
N ALA A 116 -7.97 -14.68 9.42
CA ALA A 116 -8.87 -14.44 10.55
C ALA A 116 -9.50 -15.71 11.12
N ARG A 117 -9.73 -16.74 10.29
CA ARG A 117 -10.37 -18.00 10.70
C ARG A 117 -9.40 -19.06 11.20
N ASN A 118 -8.10 -18.92 10.90
CA ASN A 118 -7.12 -19.93 11.27
C ASN A 118 -5.86 -19.28 11.85
N PRO A 119 -5.68 -19.29 13.18
CA PRO A 119 -4.53 -18.67 13.83
C PRO A 119 -3.19 -19.38 13.53
N GLN A 120 -3.20 -20.54 12.86
CA GLN A 120 -1.99 -21.25 12.43
C GLN A 120 -1.47 -20.75 11.06
N ILE A 121 -2.23 -19.89 10.36
CA ILE A 121 -1.80 -19.33 9.07
C ILE A 121 -1.17 -17.95 9.31
N ALA A 122 0.09 -17.80 8.92
CA ALA A 122 0.81 -16.53 9.02
C ALA A 122 0.83 -15.71 7.71
N LEU A 123 0.57 -16.35 6.56
CA LEU A 123 0.69 -15.72 5.25
C LEU A 123 -0.33 -16.27 4.25
N VAL A 124 -0.91 -15.38 3.46
CA VAL A 124 -1.70 -15.71 2.26
C VAL A 124 -1.00 -15.07 1.08
N GLN A 125 -0.55 -15.88 0.13
CA GLN A 125 0.09 -15.41 -1.10
C GLN A 125 -0.92 -15.49 -2.25
N ALA A 126 -1.19 -14.35 -2.88
CA ALA A 126 -1.93 -14.32 -4.13
C ALA A 126 -1.00 -14.55 -5.33
N ARG A 127 -1.57 -15.07 -6.42
CA ARG A 127 -0.86 -15.17 -7.70
C ARG A 127 -0.64 -13.78 -8.28
N TRP A 128 0.55 -13.55 -8.83
CA TRP A 128 0.86 -12.44 -9.71
C TRP A 128 0.41 -12.71 -11.16
N GLU A 129 -0.23 -11.72 -11.79
CA GLU A 129 -0.58 -11.73 -13.20
C GLU A 129 -0.17 -10.40 -13.84
N PHE A 130 0.33 -10.45 -15.07
CA PHE A 130 0.69 -9.24 -15.81
C PHE A 130 -0.55 -8.71 -16.54
N GLY A 131 -0.76 -7.40 -16.47
CA GLY A 131 -1.78 -6.73 -17.28
C GLY A 131 -1.55 -7.03 -18.76
N LYS A 132 -2.62 -7.41 -19.48
CA LYS A 132 -2.52 -7.57 -20.94
C LYS A 132 -2.21 -6.21 -21.57
N PRO A 133 -1.36 -6.14 -22.62
CA PRO A 133 -1.17 -4.89 -23.34
C PRO A 133 -2.49 -4.54 -24.03
N GLY A 134 -3.16 -3.47 -23.58
CA GLY A 134 -4.38 -2.96 -24.19
C GLY A 134 -5.53 -2.76 -23.22
N ASN A 135 -5.51 -1.63 -22.52
CA ASN A 135 -6.66 -0.75 -22.24
C ASN A 135 -6.14 0.36 -21.33
N GLN A 136 -5.42 1.30 -21.95
CA GLN A 136 -5.21 2.66 -21.42
C GLN A 136 -6.34 3.54 -21.92
#